data_AF-A0A4S0QIF8-F1
#
_entry.id   AF-A0A4S0QIF8-F1
#
_cell.length_a   1.000
_cell.length_b   1.000
_cell.length_c   1.000
_cell.angle_alpha   90.00
_cell.angle_beta   90.00
_cell.angle_gamma   90.00
#
_symmetry.space_group_name_H-M   'P 1'
#
loop_
_entity.id
_entity.type
_entity.pdbx_description
1 polymer ?
#
loop_
_entity_poly.entity_id
_entity_poly.type
_entity_poly.pdbx_seq_one_letter_code
_entity_poly.pdbx_strand_id
1 'polypeptide(L)'
;KVSRYGFFSRRRERALVAHHVAELRVKTPSIEQAVGKLSGGNQQKVVFARWQARGPAVLILDEPTRGIDVGAKAEIYRLIESLADRGLAILLISSEMPELLGLA
;
A
#
# COMPACT_ATOMS: atom_id res chain seq x y z
N LYS A 1 -9.87 -12.15 -6.94
CA LYS A 1 -11.13 -12.55 -6.24
C LYS A 1 -10.88 -13.77 -5.36
N VAL A 2 -11.13 -13.67 -4.05
CA VAL A 2 -10.85 -14.72 -3.04
C VAL A 2 -12.09 -15.53 -2.63
N SER A 3 -13.28 -15.08 -3.02
CA SER A 3 -14.56 -15.76 -2.81
C SER A 3 -15.20 -16.19 -4.13
N ARG A 4 -15.97 -17.29 -4.08
CA ARG A 4 -16.80 -17.80 -5.19
C ARG A 4 -18.09 -18.39 -4.62
N TYR A 5 -19.24 -18.01 -5.16
CA TYR A 5 -20.58 -18.42 -4.67
C TYR A 5 -20.78 -18.23 -3.16
N GLY A 6 -20.22 -17.16 -2.57
CA GLY A 6 -20.29 -16.90 -1.12
C GLY A 6 -19.25 -17.64 -0.27
N PHE A 7 -18.54 -18.63 -0.82
CA PHE A 7 -17.51 -19.36 -0.09
C PHE A 7 -16.15 -18.66 -0.21
N PHE A 8 -15.50 -18.44 0.93
CA PHE A 8 -14.20 -17.80 1.02
C PHE A 8 -13.06 -18.83 1.02
N SER A 9 -12.05 -18.62 0.18
CA SER A 9 -10.91 -19.54 0.07
C SER A 9 -9.67 -18.99 0.78
N ARG A 10 -9.37 -19.53 1.98
CA ARG A 10 -8.16 -19.18 2.75
C ARG A 10 -6.87 -19.38 1.96
N ARG A 11 -6.80 -20.42 1.10
CA ARG A 11 -5.63 -20.66 0.24
C ARG A 11 -5.41 -19.52 -0.76
N ARG A 12 -6.48 -19.04 -1.41
CA ARG A 12 -6.39 -17.92 -2.38
C ARG A 12 -6.10 -16.61 -1.67
N GLU A 13 -6.70 -16.39 -0.50
CA GLU A 13 -6.40 -15.23 0.34
C GLU A 13 -4.92 -15.20 0.71
N ARG A 14 -4.38 -16.28 1.30
CA ARG A 14 -2.95 -16.35 1.66
C ARG A 14 -2.03 -16.10 0.47
N ALA A 15 -2.35 -16.67 -0.69
CA ALA A 15 -1.58 -16.43 -1.91
C ALA A 15 -1.62 -14.95 -2.34
N LEU A 16 -2.79 -14.31 -2.29
CA LEU A 16 -2.96 -12.89 -2.59
C LEU A 16 -2.18 -12.00 -1.63
N VAL A 17 -2.25 -12.29 -0.33
CA VAL A 17 -1.52 -11.55 0.70
C VAL A 17 -0.01 -11.72 0.53
N ALA A 18 0.46 -12.95 0.36
CA ALA A 18 1.89 -13.24 0.15
C ALA A 18 2.44 -12.53 -1.09
N HIS A 19 1.67 -12.50 -2.18
CA HIS A 19 2.04 -11.77 -3.40
C HIS A 19 2.27 -10.27 -3.12
N HIS A 20 1.31 -9.58 -2.49
CA HIS A 20 1.46 -8.14 -2.24
C HIS A 20 2.47 -7.82 -1.12
N VAL A 21 2.66 -8.71 -0.14
CA VAL A 21 3.72 -8.56 0.87
C VAL A 21 5.09 -8.57 0.21
N ALA A 22 5.31 -9.48 -0.76
CA ALA A 22 6.55 -9.54 -1.52
C ALA A 22 6.70 -8.35 -2.47
N GLU A 23 5.65 -8.04 -3.24
CA GLU A 23 5.64 -6.95 -4.23
C GLU A 23 5.96 -5.59 -3.58
N LEU A 24 5.32 -5.28 -2.45
CA LEU A 24 5.49 -4.02 -1.73
C LEU A 24 6.62 -4.04 -0.70
N ARG A 25 7.30 -5.19 -0.57
CA ARG A 25 8.38 -5.41 0.41
C ARG A 25 7.92 -5.00 1.82
N VAL A 26 6.76 -5.50 2.23
CA VAL A 26 6.24 -5.29 3.60
C VAL A 26 7.12 -6.08 4.56
N LYS A 27 7.85 -5.37 5.42
CA LYS A 27 8.66 -5.98 6.47
C LYS A 27 7.73 -6.39 7.61
N THR A 28 7.44 -7.68 7.71
CA THR A 28 6.60 -8.27 8.75
C THR A 28 7.15 -9.64 9.15
N PRO A 29 7.11 -10.03 10.44
CA PRO A 29 7.54 -11.37 10.87
C PRO A 29 6.62 -12.49 10.35
N SER A 30 5.35 -12.19 10.08
CA SER A 30 4.42 -13.11 9.41
C SER A 30 3.26 -12.37 8.75
N ILE A 31 2.51 -13.03 7.87
CA ILE A 31 1.30 -12.46 7.25
C ILE A 31 0.12 -12.42 8.22
N GLU A 32 0.22 -13.12 9.35
CA GLU A 32 -0.74 -13.14 10.45
C GLU A 32 -0.47 -12.05 11.51
N GLN A 33 0.64 -11.31 11.39
CA GLN A 33 0.97 -10.22 12.33
C GLN A 33 -0.11 -9.12 12.29
N ALA A 34 -0.49 -8.63 13.46
CA ALA A 34 -1.42 -7.52 13.57
C ALA A 34 -0.82 -6.26 12.94
N VAL A 35 -1.51 -5.66 11.97
CA VAL A 35 -1.01 -4.49 11.20
C VAL A 35 -0.60 -3.34 12.11
N GLY A 36 -1.38 -3.05 13.16
CA GLY A 36 -1.08 -1.96 14.11
C GLY A 36 0.22 -2.12 14.90
N LYS A 37 0.86 -3.30 14.85
CA LYS A 37 2.18 -3.55 15.45
C LYS A 37 3.35 -3.36 14.47
N LEU A 38 3.08 -3.11 13.20
CA LEU A 38 4.11 -2.79 12.20
C LEU A 38 4.55 -1.33 12.33
N SER A 39 5.74 -0.98 11.85
CA SER A 39 6.15 0.43 11.71
C SER A 39 5.18 1.18 10.79
N GLY A 40 4.97 2.49 10.98
CA GLY A 40 4.07 3.31 10.15
C GLY A 40 4.24 3.11 8.64
N GLY A 41 5.49 3.07 8.13
CA GLY A 41 5.75 2.79 6.70
C GLY A 41 5.22 1.43 6.22
N ASN A 42 5.35 0.38 7.03
CA ASN A 42 4.81 -0.94 6.72
C ASN A 42 3.29 -1.00 6.87
N GLN A 43 2.72 -0.28 7.83
CA GLN A 43 1.26 -0.11 7.91
C GLN A 43 0.71 0.51 6.62
N GLN A 44 1.37 1.57 6.13
CA GLN A 44 0.97 2.25 4.91
C GLN A 44 1.08 1.33 3.68
N LYS A 45 2.17 0.56 3.55
CA LYS A 45 2.30 -0.45 2.49
C LYS A 45 1.18 -1.48 2.52
N VAL A 46 0.72 -1.91 3.70
CA VAL A 46 -0.45 -2.81 3.82
C VAL A 46 -1.73 -2.14 3.33
N VAL A 47 -1.92 -0.85 3.58
CA VAL A 47 -3.06 -0.08 3.03
C VAL A 47 -3.00 -0.05 1.51
N PHE A 48 -1.83 0.23 0.92
CA PHE A 48 -1.63 0.16 -0.53
C PHE A 48 -1.89 -1.24 -1.10
N ALA A 49 -1.42 -2.31 -0.44
CA ALA A 49 -1.70 -3.69 -0.83
C ALA A 49 -3.20 -3.96 -0.93
N ARG A 50 -3.96 -3.49 0.07
CA ARG A 50 -5.41 -3.68 0.13
C ARG A 50 -6.14 -3.00 -1.03
N TRP A 51 -5.68 -1.82 -1.44
CA TRP A 51 -6.25 -1.10 -2.57
C TRP A 51 -5.84 -1.73 -3.90
N GLN A 52 -4.57 -2.08 -4.10
CA GLN A 52 -4.10 -2.79 -5.31
C GLN A 52 -4.84 -4.11 -5.53
N ALA A 53 -5.12 -4.86 -4.46
CA ALA A 53 -5.90 -6.10 -4.53
C ALA A 53 -7.32 -5.90 -5.11
N ARG A 54 -7.84 -4.67 -5.14
CA ARG A 54 -9.12 -4.31 -5.75
C ARG A 54 -8.99 -3.80 -7.20
N GLY A 55 -7.78 -3.46 -7.65
CA GLY A 55 -7.53 -2.92 -8.99
C GLY A 55 -8.32 -1.64 -9.31
N PRO A 56 -8.24 -0.58 -8.49
CA PRO A 56 -8.92 0.68 -8.79
C PRO A 56 -8.33 1.34 -10.03
N ALA A 57 -9.13 2.16 -10.73
CA ALA A 57 -8.64 3.02 -11.81
C ALA A 57 -8.11 4.38 -11.30
N VAL A 58 -8.59 4.82 -10.13
CA VAL A 58 -8.21 6.09 -9.49
C VAL A 58 -7.98 5.85 -8.00
N LEU A 59 -6.93 6.47 -7.45
CA LEU A 59 -6.62 6.45 -6.02
C LEU A 59 -6.51 7.89 -5.48
N ILE A 60 -7.27 8.21 -4.44
CA ILE A 60 -7.17 9.48 -3.71
C ILE A 60 -6.36 9.21 -2.44
N LEU A 61 -5.27 9.95 -2.27
CA LEU A 61 -4.34 9.83 -1.16
C LEU A 61 -4.39 11.12 -0.34
N ASP A 62 -4.95 11.05 0.86
CA ASP A 62 -5.02 12.16 1.81
C ASP A 62 -3.99 11.96 2.91
N GLU A 63 -2.98 12.84 2.96
CA GLU A 63 -1.87 12.82 3.90
C GLU A 63 -1.19 11.44 4.02
N PRO A 64 -0.78 10.82 2.88
CA PRO A 64 -0.44 9.39 2.85
C PRO A 64 0.82 9.01 3.60
N THR A 65 1.62 9.97 4.07
CA THR A 65 2.80 9.68 4.92
C THR A 65 2.72 10.25 6.33
N ARG A 66 1.55 10.75 6.74
CA ARG A 66 1.36 11.21 8.11
C ARG A 66 1.61 10.09 9.11
N GLY A 67 2.42 10.37 10.13
CA GLY A 67 2.80 9.39 11.15
C GLY A 67 3.83 8.35 10.68
N ILE A 68 4.45 8.54 9.51
CA ILE A 68 5.58 7.75 9.03
C ILE A 68 6.88 8.49 9.34
N ASP A 69 7.89 7.74 9.80
CA ASP A 69 9.24 8.27 10.00
C ASP A 69 9.84 8.82 8.70
N VAL A 70 10.63 9.89 8.79
CA VAL A 70 11.23 10.59 7.65
C VAL A 70 12.02 9.64 6.74
N GLY A 71 12.73 8.66 7.32
CA GLY A 71 13.49 7.67 6.54
C GLY A 71 12.62 6.71 5.73
N ALA A 72 11.38 6.47 6.16
CA ALA A 72 10.44 5.57 5.48
C ALA A 72 9.52 6.29 4.47
N LYS A 73 9.37 7.62 4.58
CA LYS A 73 8.57 8.44 3.63
C LYS A 73 9.01 8.25 2.19
N ALA A 74 10.32 8.26 1.94
CA ALA A 74 10.88 8.06 0.60
C ALA A 74 10.54 6.70 -0.03
N GLU A 75 10.33 5.64 0.75
CA GLU A 75 9.86 4.35 0.22
C GLU A 75 8.39 4.42 -0.22
N ILE A 76 7.57 5.23 0.46
CA ILE A 76 6.16 5.43 0.10
C ILE A 76 6.04 6.27 -1.17
N TYR A 77 6.88 7.31 -1.33
CA TYR A 77 6.90 8.12 -2.55
C TYR A 77 7.23 7.29 -3.79
N ARG A 78 8.32 6.50 -3.73
CA ARG A 78 8.67 5.57 -4.82
C ARG A 78 7.56 4.57 -5.11
N LEU A 79 6.82 4.14 -4.10
CA LEU A 79 5.66 3.28 -4.30
C LEU A 79 4.53 4.01 -5.05
N ILE A 80 4.21 5.25 -4.67
CA ILE A 80 3.20 6.08 -5.34
C ILE A 80 3.60 6.32 -6.80
N GLU A 81 4.85 6.71 -7.06
CA GLU A 81 5.41 6.85 -8.42
C GLU A 81 5.24 5.55 -9.22
N SER A 82 5.67 4.42 -8.68
CA SER A 82 5.56 3.12 -9.36
C SER A 82 4.11 2.70 -9.66
N LEU A 83 3.14 3.21 -8.90
CA LEU A 83 1.73 2.97 -9.16
C LEU A 83 1.22 3.86 -10.28
N ALA A 84 1.60 5.14 -10.27
CA ALA A 84 1.30 6.09 -11.34
C ALA A 84 1.90 5.63 -12.68
N ASP A 85 3.16 5.19 -12.68
CA ASP A 85 3.85 4.65 -13.86
C ASP A 85 3.15 3.42 -14.48
N ARG A 86 2.45 2.65 -13.65
CA ARG A 86 1.62 1.51 -14.09
C ARG A 86 0.24 1.93 -14.62
N GLY A 87 -0.01 3.22 -14.78
CA GLY A 87 -1.23 3.79 -15.33
C GLY A 87 -2.36 4.02 -14.31
N LEU A 88 -2.07 3.95 -13.01
CA LEU A 88 -3.05 4.31 -11.99
C LEU A 88 -3.16 5.83 -11.89
N ALA A 89 -4.36 6.39 -12.04
CA ALA A 89 -4.57 7.81 -11.78
C ALA A 89 -4.52 8.07 -10.26
N ILE A 90 -3.71 9.04 -9.84
CA ILE A 90 -3.53 9.38 -8.41
C ILE A 90 -3.84 10.85 -8.18
N LEU A 91 -4.70 11.13 -7.20
CA LEU A 91 -4.91 12.46 -6.63
C LEU A 91 -4.26 12.49 -5.25
N LEU A 92 -3.19 13.26 -5.12
CA LEU A 92 -2.45 13.42 -3.88
C LEU A 92 -2.84 14.73 -3.18
N ILE A 93 -3.21 14.63 -1.90
CA ILE A 93 -3.48 15.74 -1.00
C ILE A 93 -2.47 15.62 0.14
N SER A 94 -1.66 16.66 0.34
CA SER A 94 -0.60 16.65 1.34
C SER A 94 -0.28 18.06 1.82
N SER A 95 0.06 18.19 3.10
CA SER A 95 0.64 19.40 3.68
C SER A 95 2.17 19.37 3.72
N GLU A 96 2.79 18.25 3.35
CA GLU A 96 4.25 18.07 3.35
C GLU A 96 4.83 18.53 2.01
N MET A 97 5.49 19.70 1.99
CA MET A 97 6.07 20.27 0.77
C MET A 97 7.01 19.33 -0.02
N PRO A 98 7.85 18.49 0.64
CA PRO A 98 8.65 17.49 -0.08
C PRO A 98 7.81 16.49 -0.89
N GLU A 99 6.57 16.19 -0.49
CA GLU A 99 5.66 15.32 -1.26
C GLU A 99 5.21 15.98 -2.54
N LEU A 100 4.83 17.26 -2.43
CA LEU A 100 4.33 18.04 -3.54
C LEU A 100 5.43 18.31 -4.57
N LEU A 101 6.68 18.51 -4.13
CA LEU A 101 7.82 18.77 -5.02
C LEU A 101 8.47 17.50 -5.55
N GLY A 102 8.45 16.41 -4.78
CA GLY A 102 9.12 15.16 -5.14
C GLY A 102 8.34 14.29 -6.13
N LEU A 103 7.02 14.50 -6.25
CA LEU A 103 6.11 13.70 -7.07
C LEU A 103 5.53 14.46 -8.29
N ALA A 104 5.92 15.72 -8.47
CA ALA A 104 5.45 16.59 -9.55
C ALA A 104 6.34 16.54 -10.79
#